data_AF-A0A962BI50-F1
#
_entry.id   AF-A0A962BI50-F1
#
_cell.length_a   1.000
_cell.length_b   1.000
_cell.length_c   1.000
_cell.angle_alpha   90.00
_cell.angle_beta   90.00
_cell.angle_gamma   90.00
#
_symmetry.space_group_name_H-M   'P 1'
#
loop_
_entity.id
_entity.type
_entity.pdbx_description
1 polymer ?
#
loop_
_entity_poly.entity_id
_entity_poly.type
_entity_poly.pdbx_seq_one_letter_code
_entity_poly.pdbx_strand_id
1 'polypeptide(L)'
;MDITLEKTQKFCERYSEDLRAIFPNTDLRFILHYRGQKGEQINKLLPQIQNHPAYDEACSLLKFRGPGHDNSAFLGMVIGFRKSMLGLKKSPECMAFISINMNQHKNEEELYFAIHSLTAHFLETVDFYTRKHAGAQSSQILQPKRNNIATCRMNLKADVYSVLQMSNQGYESAPQKLAQRRAMEALTPQTTHPEEFPYPISLDVTDFALKKFIGAKKRSAINTAYTLARHVATSFDAENIETWIGLVNPAQTMAWSGYRPSQILAAAINSSSNPFLKSTAHMLSEILDIEPAPLETLQGGYNPYALPEVNHIEHERSIEETFEMVLIHAMEADSHLPLIHVANNQNEGLLKGRFSGWCAHALQSAATAYTNASMRGMPSEQAARLEFESAKLQTGWRELNAIGGHITDMQKNGEVVTLSGVASWCEHNPQFKTIVESLKITMSDPGYNKKLEATVEMPHLGPNAAPSAAPKAQPRMAPQAAPQMAAAPSLGMGGGMGGGMGGGMAIGGTVPHHPQKSTTPSHLDFNEEAEEKH
;
A
#
# COMPACT_ATOMS: atom_id res chain seq x y z
N MET A 1 20.54 -14.29 -4.65
CA MET A 1 21.36 -14.62 -3.47
C MET A 1 20.40 -14.84 -2.31
N ASP A 2 20.62 -15.87 -1.51
CA ASP A 2 19.76 -16.16 -0.37
C ASP A 2 20.03 -15.18 0.78
N ILE A 3 18.95 -14.67 1.37
CA ILE A 3 19.00 -13.85 2.58
C ILE A 3 19.45 -14.75 3.74
N THR A 4 20.59 -14.44 4.34
CA THR A 4 21.06 -15.14 5.56
C THR A 4 21.17 -14.18 6.72
N LEU A 5 20.80 -14.65 7.91
CA LEU A 5 20.87 -13.86 9.14
C LEU A 5 22.28 -13.28 9.38
N GLU A 6 23.32 -14.08 9.13
CA GLU A 6 24.72 -13.66 9.30
C GLU A 6 25.11 -12.51 8.38
N LYS A 7 24.73 -12.56 7.09
CA LYS A 7 25.03 -11.49 6.14
C LYS A 7 24.32 -10.20 6.52
N THR A 8 23.04 -10.30 6.86
CA THR A 8 22.23 -9.17 7.31
C THR A 8 22.78 -8.56 8.60
N GLN A 9 23.22 -9.40 9.54
CA GLN A 9 23.85 -8.94 10.77
C GLN A 9 25.12 -8.13 10.50
N LYS A 10 26.03 -8.65 9.67
CA LYS A 10 27.26 -7.93 9.28
C LYS A 10 26.97 -6.60 8.59
N PHE A 11 25.94 -6.55 7.74
CA PHE A 11 25.50 -5.31 7.11
C PHE A 11 25.00 -4.29 8.14
N CYS A 12 24.08 -4.71 9.02
CA CYS A 12 23.52 -3.86 10.07
C CYS A 12 24.58 -3.36 11.08
N GLU A 13 25.54 -4.20 11.44
CA GLU A 13 26.66 -3.84 12.34
C GLU A 13 27.52 -2.75 11.72
N ARG A 14 28.01 -2.95 10.48
CA ARG A 14 28.78 -1.94 9.75
C ARG A 14 28.01 -0.63 9.60
N TYR A 15 26.72 -0.72 9.26
CA TYR A 15 25.89 0.46 9.08
C TYR A 15 25.64 1.21 10.40
N SER A 16 25.55 0.49 11.52
CA SER A 16 25.48 1.09 12.86
C SER A 16 26.79 1.79 13.25
N GLU A 17 27.95 1.24 12.86
CA GLU A 17 29.26 1.86 13.06
C GLU A 17 29.39 3.17 12.28
N ASP A 18 29.00 3.17 11.00
CA ASP A 18 28.98 4.37 10.15
C ASP A 18 28.09 5.48 10.76
N LEU A 19 26.92 5.10 11.29
CA LEU A 19 26.02 6.03 11.97
C LEU A 19 26.59 6.54 13.29
N ARG A 20 27.28 5.69 14.07
CA ARG A 20 27.94 6.11 15.31
C ARG A 20 29.08 7.08 15.05
N ALA A 21 29.79 6.95 13.93
CA ALA A 21 30.79 7.93 13.53
C ALA A 21 30.18 9.32 13.25
N ILE A 22 28.92 9.37 12.80
CA ILE A 22 28.17 10.62 12.57
C ILE A 22 27.54 11.12 13.88
N PHE A 23 27.00 10.23 14.70
CA PHE A 23 26.28 10.51 15.94
C PHE A 23 26.95 9.79 17.13
N PRO A 24 28.05 10.32 17.67
CA PRO A 24 28.90 9.58 18.64
C PRO A 24 28.21 9.28 19.97
N ASN A 25 27.15 10.01 20.32
CA ASN A 25 26.38 9.80 21.55
C ASN A 25 25.11 8.96 21.33
N THR A 26 24.97 8.32 20.16
CA THR A 26 23.79 7.55 19.78
C THR A 26 24.19 6.14 19.35
N ASP A 27 23.64 5.14 20.01
CA ASP A 27 23.83 3.73 19.70
C ASP A 27 22.59 3.16 19.00
N LEU A 28 22.69 2.87 17.69
CA LEU A 28 21.63 2.21 16.94
C LEU A 28 21.81 0.68 17.00
N ARG A 29 20.76 -0.03 17.38
CA ARG A 29 20.73 -1.49 17.47
C ARG A 29 19.66 -2.09 16.55
N PHE A 30 20.08 -3.03 15.72
CA PHE A 30 19.18 -3.84 14.89
C PHE A 30 18.85 -5.14 15.61
N ILE A 31 17.55 -5.44 15.74
CA ILE A 31 17.02 -6.69 16.29
C ILE A 31 16.53 -7.52 15.11
N LEU A 32 17.37 -8.44 14.64
CA LEU A 32 17.06 -9.34 13.54
C LEU A 32 16.34 -10.58 14.07
N HIS A 33 15.21 -10.93 13.49
CA HIS A 33 14.44 -12.10 13.92
C HIS A 33 13.63 -12.73 12.79
N TYR A 34 13.27 -13.99 12.95
CA TYR A 34 12.19 -14.62 12.20
C TYR A 34 10.87 -14.48 12.95
N ARG A 35 9.78 -14.92 12.32
CA ARG A 35 8.45 -14.92 12.91
C ARG A 35 8.44 -15.68 14.24
N GLY A 36 7.91 -15.05 15.29
CA GLY A 36 7.82 -15.57 16.65
C GLY A 36 9.09 -15.41 17.49
N GLN A 37 10.21 -14.96 16.91
CA GLN A 37 11.51 -14.95 17.61
C GLN A 37 11.90 -13.59 18.20
N LYS A 38 11.12 -12.53 17.95
CA LYS A 38 11.44 -11.16 18.40
C LYS A 38 11.71 -11.07 19.92
N GLY A 39 10.85 -11.70 20.73
CA GLY A 39 11.00 -11.69 22.19
C GLY A 39 12.29 -12.38 22.66
N GLU A 40 12.66 -13.49 22.03
CA GLU A 40 13.92 -14.19 22.31
C GLU A 40 15.14 -13.30 22.01
N GLN A 41 15.12 -12.60 20.88
CA GLN A 41 16.22 -11.72 20.47
C GLN A 41 16.33 -10.49 21.39
N ILE A 42 15.19 -9.93 21.84
CA ILE A 42 15.18 -8.88 22.87
C ILE A 42 15.82 -9.39 24.17
N ASN A 43 15.45 -10.59 24.63
CA ASN A 43 16.02 -11.16 25.86
C ASN A 43 17.54 -11.40 25.76
N LYS A 44 18.07 -11.72 24.57
CA LYS A 44 19.52 -11.82 24.31
C LYS A 44 20.22 -10.46 24.29
N LEU A 45 19.52 -9.41 23.85
CA LEU A 45 20.06 -8.04 23.75
C LEU A 45 20.13 -7.33 25.11
N LEU A 46 19.11 -7.49 25.96
CA LEU A 46 19.00 -6.74 27.23
C LEU A 46 20.26 -6.84 28.13
N PRO A 47 20.87 -8.03 28.36
CA PRO A 47 22.10 -8.13 29.16
C PRO A 47 23.29 -7.34 28.56
N GLN A 48 23.33 -7.18 27.23
CA GLN A 48 24.42 -6.50 26.54
C GLN A 48 24.38 -4.97 26.72
N ILE A 49 23.22 -4.43 27.05
CA ILE A 49 22.98 -2.99 27.21
C ILE A 49 22.74 -2.58 28.68
N GLN A 50 22.89 -3.51 29.63
CA GLN A 50 22.61 -3.28 31.07
C GLN A 50 23.38 -2.11 31.68
N ASN A 51 24.57 -1.81 31.17
CA ASN A 51 25.43 -0.74 31.67
C ASN A 51 25.16 0.61 30.98
N HIS A 52 24.24 0.67 30.01
CA HIS A 52 23.93 1.91 29.31
C HIS A 52 23.06 2.82 30.19
N PRO A 53 23.30 4.15 30.24
CA PRO A 53 22.51 5.09 31.05
C PRO A 53 21.01 5.18 30.72
N ALA A 54 20.56 4.52 29.65
CA ALA A 54 19.19 4.53 29.13
C ALA A 54 18.53 3.14 29.20
N TYR A 55 19.09 2.25 30.03
CA TYR A 55 18.70 0.85 30.11
C TYR A 55 17.24 0.67 30.55
N ASP A 56 16.80 1.40 31.57
CA ASP A 56 15.45 1.27 32.13
C ASP A 56 14.39 1.70 31.10
N GLU A 57 14.65 2.78 30.36
CA GLU A 57 13.79 3.24 29.27
C GLU A 57 13.83 2.28 28.07
N ALA A 58 15.00 1.72 27.74
CA ALA A 58 15.11 0.69 26.70
C ALA A 58 14.31 -0.56 27.06
N CYS A 59 14.40 -1.03 28.31
CA CYS A 59 13.61 -2.15 28.82
C CYS A 59 12.11 -1.86 28.68
N SER A 60 11.70 -0.66 29.07
CA SER A 60 10.31 -0.22 28.97
C SER A 60 9.86 -0.22 27.51
N LEU A 61 10.63 0.39 26.61
CA LEU A 61 10.31 0.45 25.18
C LEU A 61 10.21 -0.94 24.54
N LEU A 62 11.18 -1.83 24.82
CA LEU A 62 11.26 -3.14 24.19
C LEU A 62 10.21 -4.13 24.74
N LYS A 63 9.77 -3.96 25.99
CA LYS A 63 8.71 -4.79 26.61
C LYS A 63 7.30 -4.26 26.36
N PHE A 64 7.14 -2.98 26.00
CA PHE A 64 5.83 -2.33 25.85
C PHE A 64 5.02 -2.83 24.64
N ARG A 65 5.65 -3.42 23.61
CA ARG A 65 4.91 -4.00 22.48
C ARG A 65 4.63 -5.48 22.72
N GLY A 66 3.34 -5.77 22.99
CA GLY A 66 2.84 -7.11 23.24
C GLY A 66 3.02 -8.10 22.07
N PRO A 67 2.79 -9.40 22.32
CA PRO A 67 2.85 -10.45 21.32
C PRO A 67 1.92 -10.14 20.13
N GLY A 68 2.44 -10.22 18.90
CA GLY A 68 1.68 -10.00 17.66
C GLY A 68 2.28 -8.98 16.69
N HIS A 69 3.04 -7.99 17.19
CA HIS A 69 3.76 -7.03 16.33
C HIS A 69 5.14 -7.53 15.93
N ASP A 70 5.13 -8.45 14.98
CA ASP A 70 6.32 -9.11 14.46
C ASP A 70 6.84 -8.47 13.15
N ASN A 71 6.31 -7.31 12.76
CA ASN A 71 6.75 -6.61 11.55
C ASN A 71 8.05 -5.84 11.79
N SER A 72 8.86 -5.70 10.74
CA SER A 72 9.99 -4.78 10.66
C SER A 72 9.52 -3.36 10.98
N ALA A 73 10.17 -2.70 11.93
CA ALA A 73 9.74 -1.40 12.42
C ALA A 73 10.86 -0.68 13.17
N PHE A 74 10.87 0.65 13.08
CA PHE A 74 11.61 1.49 14.02
C PHE A 74 10.83 1.52 15.33
N LEU A 75 11.42 0.95 16.39
CA LEU A 75 10.76 0.82 17.68
C LEU A 75 10.81 2.13 18.48
N GLY A 76 11.82 2.96 18.26
CA GLY A 76 11.98 4.24 18.94
C GLY A 76 13.41 4.51 19.38
N MET A 77 13.61 5.68 19.96
CA MET A 77 14.87 6.11 20.57
C MET A 77 14.64 6.42 22.05
N VAL A 78 15.57 6.03 22.90
CA VAL A 78 15.55 6.31 24.34
C VAL A 78 16.77 7.13 24.72
N ILE A 79 16.62 7.99 25.71
CA ILE A 79 17.67 8.90 26.18
C ILE A 79 17.96 8.60 27.64
N GLY A 80 19.23 8.47 27.97
CA GLY A 80 19.75 8.38 29.33
C GLY A 80 20.86 9.40 29.55
N PHE A 81 21.31 9.57 30.80
CA PHE A 81 22.30 10.60 31.14
C PHE A 81 23.48 10.00 31.89
N ARG A 82 24.68 10.13 31.31
CA ARG A 82 25.92 9.83 32.01
C ARG A 82 26.34 11.05 32.83
N LYS A 83 26.62 10.84 34.12
CA LYS A 83 27.19 11.86 35.00
C LYS A 83 28.72 11.91 34.80
N SER A 84 29.30 13.09 34.67
CA SER A 84 30.76 13.24 34.64
C SER A 84 31.40 12.85 35.98
N MET A 85 32.72 12.62 36.01
CA MET A 85 33.49 12.14 37.18
C MET A 85 33.33 13.03 38.44
N LEU A 86 32.84 14.27 38.30
CA LEU A 86 32.57 15.19 39.41
C LEU A 86 31.07 15.54 39.58
N GLY A 87 30.17 14.89 38.83
CA GLY A 87 28.72 15.09 38.92
C GLY A 87 28.19 16.42 38.37
N LEU A 88 29.07 17.34 37.95
CA LEU A 88 28.72 18.71 37.54
C LEU A 88 28.15 18.80 36.11
N LYS A 89 28.39 17.81 35.26
CA LYS A 89 27.90 17.79 33.87
C LYS A 89 27.23 16.46 33.56
N LYS A 90 26.01 16.51 33.03
CA LYS A 90 25.33 15.36 32.43
C LYS A 90 25.51 15.41 30.93
N SER A 91 25.90 14.29 30.32
CA SER A 91 25.88 14.13 28.86
C SER A 91 24.77 13.16 28.47
N PRO A 92 23.90 13.52 27.51
CA PRO A 92 22.89 12.61 27.02
C PRO A 92 23.55 11.48 26.21
N GLU A 93 23.12 10.25 26.45
CA GLU A 93 23.45 9.06 25.66
C GLU A 93 22.16 8.43 25.18
N CYS A 94 22.07 8.19 23.87
CA CYS A 94 20.86 7.72 23.22
C CYS A 94 21.02 6.27 22.77
N MET A 95 19.99 5.46 22.91
CA MET A 95 19.88 4.16 22.23
C MET A 95 18.67 4.15 21.31
N ALA A 96 18.81 3.60 20.12
CA ALA A 96 17.72 3.44 19.16
C ALA A 96 17.59 1.98 18.75
N PHE A 97 16.36 1.54 18.47
CA PHE A 97 16.09 0.14 18.14
C PHE A 97 15.29 0.02 16.85
N ILE A 98 15.80 -0.80 15.91
CA ILE A 98 15.10 -1.20 14.69
C ILE A 98 14.88 -2.71 14.75
N SER A 99 13.64 -3.15 14.62
CA SER A 99 13.27 -4.56 14.45
C SER A 99 13.27 -4.88 12.96
N ILE A 100 13.86 -6.01 12.56
CA ILE A 100 13.80 -6.53 11.18
C ILE A 100 13.31 -7.97 11.21
N ASN A 101 12.14 -8.20 10.64
CA ASN A 101 11.61 -9.54 10.41
C ASN A 101 12.07 -10.07 9.05
N MET A 102 12.95 -11.06 9.10
CA MET A 102 13.54 -11.69 7.92
C MET A 102 12.50 -12.37 7.02
N ASN A 103 11.33 -12.77 7.54
CA ASN A 103 10.28 -13.40 6.75
C ASN A 103 9.45 -12.42 5.89
N GLN A 104 9.61 -11.10 6.07
CA GLN A 104 8.84 -10.11 5.32
C GLN A 104 9.46 -9.71 3.98
N HIS A 105 10.67 -10.18 3.70
CA HIS A 105 11.46 -9.73 2.55
C HIS A 105 11.73 -10.92 1.63
N LYS A 106 11.38 -10.79 0.35
CA LYS A 106 11.51 -11.89 -0.62
C LYS A 106 12.95 -12.08 -1.08
N ASN A 107 13.74 -11.01 -1.05
CA ASN A 107 15.12 -10.99 -1.50
C ASN A 107 15.95 -9.96 -0.70
N GLU A 108 17.27 -10.00 -0.89
CA GLU A 108 18.23 -9.14 -0.21
C GLU A 108 18.01 -7.64 -0.50
N GLU A 109 17.62 -7.30 -1.73
CA GLU A 109 17.37 -5.92 -2.14
C GLU A 109 16.18 -5.31 -1.38
N GLU A 110 15.05 -6.04 -1.27
CA GLU A 110 13.89 -5.63 -0.50
C GLU A 110 14.20 -5.44 1.00
N LEU A 111 15.07 -6.29 1.54
CA LEU A 111 15.53 -6.22 2.92
C LEU A 111 16.39 -4.96 3.15
N TYR A 112 17.31 -4.64 2.25
CA TYR A 112 18.14 -3.44 2.38
C TYR A 112 17.34 -2.16 2.20
N PHE A 113 16.35 -2.13 1.30
CA PHE A 113 15.36 -1.05 1.25
C PHE A 113 14.69 -0.82 2.61
N ALA A 114 14.22 -1.89 3.25
CA ALA A 114 13.58 -1.79 4.56
C ALA A 114 14.54 -1.28 5.65
N ILE A 115 15.78 -1.77 5.69
CA ILE A 115 16.79 -1.31 6.65
C ILE A 115 17.08 0.18 6.47
N HIS A 116 17.30 0.64 5.24
CA HIS A 116 17.54 2.06 4.96
C HIS A 116 16.32 2.93 5.26
N SER A 117 15.13 2.51 4.86
CA SER A 117 13.88 3.23 5.13
C SER A 117 13.67 3.39 6.64
N LEU A 118 13.77 2.31 7.42
CA LEU A 118 13.67 2.36 8.89
C LEU A 118 14.78 3.20 9.54
N THR A 119 15.97 3.21 8.95
CA THR A 119 17.06 4.09 9.38
C THR A 119 16.72 5.56 9.14
N ALA A 120 16.00 5.92 8.07
CA ALA A 120 15.53 7.28 7.87
C ALA A 120 14.57 7.74 8.98
N HIS A 121 13.71 6.84 9.51
CA HIS A 121 12.87 7.14 10.68
C HIS A 121 13.70 7.38 11.95
N PHE A 122 14.78 6.61 12.13
CA PHE A 122 15.76 6.87 13.17
C PHE A 122 16.40 8.26 13.01
N LEU A 123 16.91 8.58 11.82
CA LEU A 123 17.54 9.88 11.52
C LEU A 123 16.57 11.06 11.75
N GLU A 124 15.28 10.90 11.43
CA GLU A 124 14.24 11.90 11.75
C GLU A 124 14.07 12.10 13.25
N THR A 125 14.15 11.02 14.02
CA THR A 125 14.02 11.08 15.48
C THR A 125 15.26 11.76 16.10
N VAL A 126 16.44 11.51 15.55
CA VAL A 126 17.68 12.21 15.93
C VAL A 126 17.58 13.70 15.58
N ASP A 127 17.21 14.05 14.36
CA ASP A 127 17.06 15.45 13.89
C ASP A 127 15.96 16.20 14.68
N PHE A 128 14.90 15.51 15.09
CA PHE A 128 13.89 16.07 15.99
C PHE A 128 14.47 16.34 17.39
N TYR A 129 15.21 15.39 17.96
CA TYR A 129 15.83 15.53 19.28
C TYR A 129 16.84 16.67 19.32
N THR A 130 17.76 16.73 18.36
CA THR A 130 18.80 17.77 18.29
C THR A 130 18.21 19.17 18.15
N ARG A 131 17.08 19.33 17.44
CA ARG A 131 16.42 20.63 17.25
C ARG A 131 15.51 21.05 18.41
N LYS A 132 14.72 20.12 18.99
CA LYS A 132 13.67 20.47 19.96
C LYS A 132 14.00 20.14 21.41
N HIS A 133 14.92 19.20 21.66
CA HIS A 133 15.11 18.60 22.98
C HIS A 133 16.57 18.54 23.41
N ALA A 134 17.47 19.29 22.76
CA ALA A 134 18.89 19.40 23.15
C ALA A 134 19.13 19.89 24.60
N GLY A 135 18.08 20.28 25.34
CA GLY A 135 18.13 20.65 26.76
C GLY A 135 17.30 19.77 27.71
N ALA A 136 16.72 18.64 27.26
CA ALA A 136 15.97 17.75 28.14
C ALA A 136 16.88 17.23 29.28
N GLN A 137 16.38 17.27 30.52
CA GLN A 137 17.13 16.89 31.73
C GLN A 137 16.72 15.52 32.31
N SER A 138 15.74 14.87 31.69
CA SER A 138 15.18 13.60 32.14
C SER A 138 15.22 12.56 31.03
N SER A 139 15.34 11.30 31.43
CA SER A 139 15.25 10.17 30.52
C SER A 139 13.86 10.10 29.88
N GLN A 140 13.81 9.81 28.59
CA GLN A 140 12.58 9.85 27.78
C GLN A 140 12.60 8.80 26.68
N ILE A 141 11.41 8.32 26.31
CA ILE A 141 11.16 7.52 25.11
C ILE A 141 10.66 8.46 24.01
N LEU A 142 11.35 8.50 22.88
CA LEU A 142 11.00 9.30 21.72
C LEU A 142 10.40 8.42 20.62
N GLN A 143 9.10 8.62 20.39
CA GLN A 143 8.33 8.10 19.27
C GLN A 143 7.48 9.25 18.70
N PRO A 144 7.85 9.85 17.57
CA PRO A 144 7.11 10.98 17.05
C PRO A 144 5.70 10.54 16.62
N LYS A 145 4.67 11.11 17.25
CA LYS A 145 3.28 10.99 16.79
C LYS A 145 3.10 11.82 15.53
N ARG A 146 2.52 11.24 14.48
CA ARG A 146 2.30 11.87 13.19
C ARG A 146 0.83 11.73 12.80
N ASN A 147 0.29 12.75 12.13
CA ASN A 147 -0.97 12.61 11.40
C ASN A 147 -0.72 11.91 10.06
N ASN A 148 -1.78 11.55 9.33
CA ASN A 148 -1.66 10.77 8.10
C ASN A 148 -0.73 11.43 7.06
N ILE A 149 -0.91 12.71 6.76
CA ILE A 149 -0.06 13.44 5.80
C ILE A 149 1.41 13.49 6.25
N ALA A 150 1.67 13.69 7.53
CA ALA A 150 3.04 13.67 8.06
C ALA A 150 3.65 12.26 8.02
N THR A 151 2.85 11.21 8.18
CA THR A 151 3.28 9.82 7.98
C THR A 151 3.65 9.58 6.52
N CYS A 152 2.77 9.95 5.57
CA CYS A 152 3.04 9.84 4.13
C CYS A 152 4.31 10.58 3.73
N ARG A 153 4.50 11.82 4.20
CA ARG A 153 5.71 12.60 3.90
C ARG A 153 6.97 11.99 4.53
N MET A 154 6.86 11.42 5.72
CA MET A 154 7.96 10.71 6.36
C MET A 154 8.33 9.45 5.57
N ASN A 155 7.35 8.66 5.15
CA ASN A 155 7.56 7.46 4.36
C ASN A 155 8.12 7.79 2.97
N LEU A 156 7.66 8.89 2.35
CA LEU A 156 8.24 9.41 1.11
C LEU A 156 9.73 9.74 1.29
N LYS A 157 10.07 10.49 2.34
CA LYS A 157 11.45 10.81 2.68
C LYS A 157 12.27 9.54 2.93
N ALA A 158 11.70 8.55 3.60
CA ALA A 158 12.36 7.29 3.90
C ALA A 158 12.62 6.45 2.64
N ASP A 159 11.63 6.39 1.73
CA ASP A 159 11.75 5.71 0.45
C ASP A 159 12.79 6.40 -0.44
N VAL A 160 12.76 7.74 -0.58
CA VAL A 160 13.80 8.49 -1.32
C VAL A 160 15.19 8.29 -0.71
N TYR A 161 15.31 8.36 0.63
CA TYR A 161 16.56 8.08 1.32
C TYR A 161 17.09 6.68 1.00
N SER A 162 16.20 5.69 1.05
CA SER A 162 16.56 4.30 0.79
C SER A 162 17.06 4.11 -0.65
N VAL A 163 16.41 4.75 -1.63
CA VAL A 163 16.84 4.72 -3.04
C VAL A 163 18.23 5.33 -3.20
N LEU A 164 18.48 6.50 -2.61
CA LEU A 164 19.78 7.14 -2.67
C LEU A 164 20.88 6.25 -2.05
N GLN A 165 20.63 5.61 -0.91
CA GLN A 165 21.58 4.69 -0.29
C GLN A 165 21.80 3.42 -1.13
N MET A 166 20.74 2.81 -1.63
CA MET A 166 20.80 1.62 -2.48
C MET A 166 21.61 1.90 -3.75
N SER A 167 21.34 3.02 -4.44
CA SER A 167 22.12 3.40 -5.61
C SER A 167 23.59 3.71 -5.28
N ASN A 168 23.88 4.29 -4.10
CA ASN A 168 25.26 4.48 -3.63
C ASN A 168 26.00 3.14 -3.43
N GLN A 169 25.26 2.06 -3.17
CA GLN A 169 25.79 0.71 -2.98
C GLN A 169 25.83 -0.10 -4.30
N GLY A 170 25.50 0.52 -5.43
CA GLY A 170 25.56 -0.11 -6.76
C GLY A 170 24.23 -0.69 -7.26
N TYR A 171 23.12 -0.48 -6.55
CA TYR A 171 21.78 -0.86 -7.04
C TYR A 171 21.23 0.22 -7.97
N GLU A 172 21.66 0.23 -9.22
CA GLU A 172 21.31 1.27 -10.21
C GLU A 172 19.79 1.33 -10.50
N SER A 173 19.12 0.18 -10.54
CA SER A 173 17.67 0.07 -10.77
C SER A 173 16.81 0.36 -9.54
N ALA A 174 17.41 0.77 -8.41
CA ALA A 174 16.69 0.98 -7.15
C ALA A 174 15.50 1.94 -7.26
N PRO A 175 15.59 3.09 -7.96
CA PRO A 175 14.46 4.01 -8.07
C PRO A 175 13.25 3.37 -8.73
N GLN A 176 13.44 2.75 -9.90
CA GLN A 176 12.37 2.15 -10.68
C GLN A 176 11.77 0.93 -9.97
N LYS A 177 12.60 0.06 -9.38
CA LYS A 177 12.12 -1.11 -8.64
C LYS A 177 11.27 -0.73 -7.43
N LEU A 178 11.67 0.28 -6.66
CA LEU A 178 10.87 0.73 -5.52
C LEU A 178 9.55 1.34 -5.98
N ALA A 179 9.56 2.16 -7.05
CA ALA A 179 8.35 2.74 -7.62
C ALA A 179 7.38 1.65 -8.11
N GLN A 180 7.88 0.66 -8.86
CA GLN A 180 7.09 -0.49 -9.31
C GLN A 180 6.49 -1.27 -8.15
N ARG A 181 7.27 -1.53 -7.10
CA ARG A 181 6.77 -2.22 -5.91
C ARG A 181 5.62 -1.44 -5.25
N ARG A 182 5.81 -0.15 -4.97
CA ARG A 182 4.79 0.69 -4.33
C ARG A 182 3.54 0.88 -5.21
N ALA A 183 3.73 1.05 -6.51
CA ALA A 183 2.63 1.15 -7.47
C ALA A 183 1.84 -0.16 -7.55
N MET A 184 2.50 -1.32 -7.54
CA MET A 184 1.83 -2.62 -7.52
C MET A 184 1.12 -2.88 -6.19
N GLU A 185 1.74 -2.53 -5.06
CA GLU A 185 1.11 -2.59 -3.73
C GLU A 185 -0.18 -1.75 -3.71
N ALA A 186 -0.20 -0.56 -4.33
CA ALA A 186 -1.38 0.27 -4.42
C ALA A 186 -2.55 -0.35 -5.22
N LEU A 187 -2.27 -1.23 -6.19
CA LEU A 187 -3.26 -1.82 -7.10
C LEU A 187 -3.58 -3.29 -6.80
N THR A 188 -3.01 -3.86 -5.75
CA THR A 188 -3.24 -5.25 -5.34
C THR A 188 -3.70 -5.31 -3.89
N PRO A 189 -4.42 -6.36 -3.45
CA PRO A 189 -4.89 -6.46 -2.07
C PRO A 189 -3.72 -6.39 -1.09
N GLN A 190 -3.72 -5.37 -0.23
CA GLN A 190 -2.73 -5.22 0.84
C GLN A 190 -3.41 -5.16 2.20
N THR A 191 -2.81 -5.85 3.16
CA THR A 191 -3.07 -5.65 4.61
C THR A 191 -2.09 -4.64 5.21
N THR A 192 -1.16 -4.14 4.39
CA THR A 192 -0.35 -2.96 4.69
C THR A 192 -1.14 -1.72 4.26
N HIS A 193 -0.69 -0.53 4.66
CA HIS A 193 -1.31 0.75 4.28
C HIS A 193 -0.57 1.37 3.07
N PRO A 194 -0.76 0.90 1.82
CA PRO A 194 -0.04 1.42 0.65
C PRO A 194 -0.29 2.91 0.40
N GLU A 195 -1.43 3.45 0.87
CA GLU A 195 -1.75 4.87 0.83
C GLU A 195 -0.73 5.73 1.59
N GLU A 196 0.00 5.14 2.56
CA GLU A 196 1.05 5.83 3.31
C GLU A 196 2.39 5.92 2.55
N PHE A 197 2.53 5.33 1.36
CA PHE A 197 3.80 5.24 0.63
C PHE A 197 3.76 5.89 -0.77
N PRO A 198 3.72 7.23 -0.86
CA PRO A 198 3.57 7.97 -2.11
C PRO A 198 4.84 8.02 -2.97
N TYR A 199 5.82 7.13 -2.77
CA TYR A 199 7.08 7.19 -3.54
C TYR A 199 6.90 7.26 -5.07
N PRO A 200 5.93 6.56 -5.70
CA PRO A 200 5.73 6.62 -7.16
C PRO A 200 5.59 8.04 -7.71
N ILE A 201 4.86 8.93 -7.03
CA ILE A 201 4.65 10.32 -7.51
C ILE A 201 5.94 11.16 -7.47
N SER A 202 6.98 10.66 -6.81
CA SER A 202 8.27 11.34 -6.67
C SER A 202 9.38 10.77 -7.54
N LEU A 203 9.10 9.77 -8.38
CA LEU A 203 10.12 9.04 -9.13
C LEU A 203 11.02 9.98 -9.94
N ASP A 204 10.45 10.88 -10.75
CA ASP A 204 11.22 11.78 -11.61
C ASP A 204 12.09 12.78 -10.81
N VAL A 205 11.53 13.33 -9.73
CA VAL A 205 12.25 14.24 -8.83
C VAL A 205 13.38 13.51 -8.12
N THR A 206 13.13 12.24 -7.76
CA THR A 206 14.14 11.37 -7.15
C THR A 206 15.24 11.02 -8.12
N ASP A 207 14.93 10.71 -9.38
CA ASP A 207 15.93 10.45 -10.42
C ASP A 207 16.79 11.69 -10.71
N PHE A 208 16.19 12.87 -10.73
CA PHE A 208 16.94 14.12 -10.82
C PHE A 208 17.88 14.32 -9.61
N ALA A 209 17.37 14.11 -8.39
CA ALA A 209 18.15 14.18 -7.17
C ALA A 209 19.29 13.14 -7.15
N LEU A 210 19.03 11.93 -7.62
CA LEU A 210 19.99 10.83 -7.67
C LEU A 210 21.18 11.16 -8.56
N LYS A 211 20.95 11.74 -9.74
CA LYS A 211 22.04 12.20 -10.64
C LYS A 211 22.98 13.17 -9.94
N LYS A 212 22.43 14.14 -9.18
CA LYS A 212 23.22 15.07 -8.38
C LYS A 212 23.94 14.37 -7.23
N PHE A 213 23.30 13.40 -6.59
CA PHE A 213 23.85 12.67 -5.48
C PHE A 213 25.02 11.76 -5.88
N ILE A 214 24.95 11.05 -7.01
CA ILE A 214 26.03 10.18 -7.48
C ILE A 214 27.24 11.01 -7.94
N GLY A 215 27.03 12.14 -8.61
CA GLY A 215 28.11 12.97 -9.15
C GLY A 215 28.90 13.80 -8.13
N ALA A 216 28.42 13.93 -6.89
CA ALA A 216 29.05 14.77 -5.87
C ALA A 216 30.07 14.01 -5.02
N LYS A 217 31.23 14.63 -4.75
CA LYS A 217 32.11 14.21 -3.64
C LYS A 217 31.41 14.50 -2.32
N LYS A 218 31.35 13.52 -1.40
CA LYS A 218 30.58 13.60 -0.16
C LYS A 218 31.47 13.25 1.02
N ARG A 219 31.38 14.03 2.11
CA ARG A 219 32.01 13.69 3.40
C ARG A 219 31.28 12.55 4.11
N SER A 220 29.96 12.48 3.96
CA SER A 220 29.12 11.40 4.49
C SER A 220 27.96 11.14 3.53
N ALA A 221 27.94 9.95 2.92
CA ALA A 221 26.86 9.56 2.01
C ALA A 221 25.50 9.51 2.74
N ILE A 222 25.48 9.12 4.02
CA ILE A 222 24.29 9.06 4.86
C ILE A 222 23.68 10.45 5.04
N ASN A 223 24.45 11.43 5.51
CA ASN A 223 23.93 12.78 5.77
C ASN A 223 23.51 13.47 4.48
N THR A 224 24.31 13.36 3.42
CA THR A 224 23.97 13.96 2.12
C THR A 224 22.69 13.36 1.55
N ALA A 225 22.51 12.03 1.61
CA ALA A 225 21.29 11.39 1.14
C ALA A 225 20.07 11.80 1.97
N TYR A 226 20.22 11.86 3.30
CA TYR A 226 19.12 12.19 4.19
C TYR A 226 18.64 13.65 4.01
N THR A 227 19.58 14.59 3.86
CA THR A 227 19.27 15.99 3.53
C THR A 227 18.60 16.11 2.17
N LEU A 228 19.11 15.41 1.16
CA LEU A 228 18.53 15.43 -0.18
C LEU A 228 17.12 14.82 -0.21
N ALA A 229 16.92 13.69 0.47
CA ALA A 229 15.62 13.06 0.62
C ALA A 229 14.61 13.97 1.33
N ARG A 230 15.08 14.78 2.30
CA ARG A 230 14.25 15.83 2.92
C ARG A 230 13.81 16.85 1.88
N HIS A 231 14.71 17.35 1.04
CA HIS A 231 14.37 18.33 0.00
C HIS A 231 13.33 17.79 -0.98
N VAL A 232 13.51 16.55 -1.46
CA VAL A 232 12.54 15.88 -2.33
C VAL A 232 11.20 15.75 -1.62
N ALA A 233 11.16 15.19 -0.41
CA ALA A 233 9.90 15.01 0.30
C ALA A 233 9.17 16.33 0.63
N THR A 234 9.91 17.44 0.79
CA THR A 234 9.32 18.77 1.01
C THR A 234 8.85 19.48 -0.27
N SER A 235 9.23 19.00 -1.46
CA SER A 235 8.71 19.55 -2.73
C SER A 235 7.31 19.04 -3.07
N PHE A 236 6.81 18.04 -2.34
CA PHE A 236 5.44 17.55 -2.44
C PHE A 236 4.58 18.14 -1.32
N ASP A 237 3.60 18.94 -1.72
CA ASP A 237 2.67 19.56 -0.79
C ASP A 237 1.63 18.56 -0.25
N ALA A 238 0.67 19.06 0.54
CA ALA A 238 -0.38 18.21 1.07
C ALA A 238 -1.34 17.73 -0.03
N GLU A 239 -1.61 18.55 -1.04
CA GLU A 239 -2.55 18.23 -2.13
C GLU A 239 -2.03 17.09 -3.02
N ASN A 240 -0.71 17.06 -3.29
CA ASN A 240 -0.09 15.93 -3.99
C ASN A 240 -0.25 14.62 -3.20
N ILE A 241 -0.02 14.66 -1.88
CA ILE A 241 -0.15 13.49 -1.00
C ILE A 241 -1.62 13.06 -0.88
N GLU A 242 -2.55 14.00 -0.77
CA GLU A 242 -3.99 13.72 -0.73
C GLU A 242 -4.49 13.12 -2.05
N THR A 243 -3.95 13.57 -3.19
CA THR A 243 -4.22 12.96 -4.49
C THR A 243 -3.75 11.50 -4.52
N TRP A 244 -2.55 11.21 -4.00
CA TRP A 244 -2.08 9.83 -3.87
C TRP A 244 -3.02 8.98 -3.01
N ILE A 245 -3.36 9.45 -1.81
CA ILE A 245 -4.28 8.75 -0.90
C ILE A 245 -5.64 8.54 -1.57
N GLY A 246 -6.15 9.55 -2.27
CA GLY A 246 -7.42 9.53 -3.00
C GLY A 246 -7.42 8.59 -4.20
N LEU A 247 -6.25 8.23 -4.74
CA LEU A 247 -6.11 7.16 -5.74
C LEU A 247 -6.05 5.80 -5.05
N VAL A 248 -5.17 5.63 -4.07
CA VAL A 248 -4.87 4.31 -3.51
C VAL A 248 -6.04 3.73 -2.71
N ASN A 249 -6.78 4.54 -1.95
CA ASN A 249 -7.90 4.04 -1.15
C ASN A 249 -9.01 3.39 -2.00
N PRO A 250 -9.53 4.06 -3.05
CA PRO A 250 -10.42 3.43 -4.03
C PRO A 250 -9.81 2.22 -4.73
N ALA A 251 -8.52 2.29 -5.12
CA ALA A 251 -7.82 1.17 -5.74
C ALA A 251 -7.82 -0.08 -4.85
N GLN A 252 -7.54 0.08 -3.55
CA GLN A 252 -7.57 -1.03 -2.59
C GLN A 252 -8.96 -1.65 -2.46
N THR A 253 -10.02 -0.84 -2.41
CA THR A 253 -11.40 -1.35 -2.38
C THR A 253 -11.71 -2.22 -3.61
N MET A 254 -11.31 -1.78 -4.80
CA MET A 254 -11.46 -2.57 -6.02
C MET A 254 -10.55 -3.82 -6.02
N ALA A 255 -9.31 -3.72 -5.56
CA ALA A 255 -8.37 -4.84 -5.51
C ALA A 255 -8.92 -5.98 -4.63
N TRP A 256 -9.44 -5.65 -3.45
CA TRP A 256 -10.09 -6.60 -2.56
C TRP A 256 -11.39 -7.20 -3.15
N SER A 257 -12.06 -6.42 -4.00
CA SER A 257 -13.19 -6.87 -4.84
C SER A 257 -12.81 -7.81 -5.99
N GLY A 258 -11.52 -8.07 -6.15
CA GLY A 258 -10.96 -8.99 -7.13
C GLY A 258 -10.81 -8.37 -8.52
N TYR A 259 -10.83 -7.04 -8.62
CA TYR A 259 -10.46 -6.35 -9.86
C TYR A 259 -8.95 -6.49 -10.10
N ARG A 260 -8.57 -6.63 -11.37
CA ARG A 260 -7.17 -6.65 -11.79
C ARG A 260 -6.60 -5.24 -11.84
N PRO A 261 -5.28 -5.05 -11.69
CA PRO A 261 -4.64 -3.74 -11.80
C PRO A 261 -5.03 -2.96 -13.07
N SER A 262 -5.10 -3.61 -14.24
CA SER A 262 -5.52 -2.96 -15.49
C SER A 262 -6.96 -2.44 -15.46
N GLN A 263 -7.87 -3.13 -14.77
CA GLN A 263 -9.25 -2.67 -14.57
C GLN A 263 -9.31 -1.50 -13.58
N ILE A 264 -8.55 -1.56 -12.49
CA ILE A 264 -8.47 -0.47 -11.50
C ILE A 264 -7.96 0.82 -12.16
N LEU A 265 -6.90 0.72 -12.97
CA LEU A 265 -6.36 1.85 -13.72
C LEU A 265 -7.38 2.39 -14.73
N ALA A 266 -8.06 1.51 -15.46
CA ALA A 266 -9.12 1.93 -16.40
C ALA A 266 -10.26 2.68 -15.70
N ALA A 267 -10.68 2.21 -14.53
CA ALA A 267 -11.72 2.86 -13.73
C ALA A 267 -11.28 4.25 -13.26
N ALA A 268 -10.05 4.37 -12.75
CA ALA A 268 -9.49 5.66 -12.31
C ALA A 268 -9.36 6.67 -13.46
N ILE A 269 -8.83 6.24 -14.61
CA ILE A 269 -8.57 7.11 -15.78
C ILE A 269 -9.89 7.57 -16.42
N ASN A 270 -10.82 6.63 -16.63
CA ASN A 270 -11.99 6.91 -17.45
C ASN A 270 -13.17 7.46 -16.64
N SER A 271 -13.32 7.07 -15.36
CA SER A 271 -14.52 7.41 -14.57
C SER A 271 -14.32 8.53 -13.56
N SER A 272 -13.09 8.80 -13.11
CA SER A 272 -12.82 9.89 -12.17
C SER A 272 -13.18 11.26 -12.79
N SER A 273 -13.74 12.16 -11.98
CA SER A 273 -13.90 13.57 -12.38
C SER A 273 -12.67 14.42 -12.04
N ASN A 274 -11.75 13.90 -11.24
CA ASN A 274 -10.55 14.62 -10.79
C ASN A 274 -9.38 14.39 -11.79
N PRO A 275 -8.90 15.44 -12.50
CA PRO A 275 -7.81 15.30 -13.47
C PRO A 275 -6.47 14.90 -12.84
N PHE A 276 -6.21 15.27 -11.58
CA PHE A 276 -4.98 14.89 -10.88
C PHE A 276 -4.95 13.40 -10.56
N LEU A 277 -6.11 12.81 -10.18
CA LEU A 277 -6.22 11.36 -10.01
C LEU A 277 -5.97 10.61 -11.33
N LYS A 278 -6.51 11.11 -12.45
CA LYS A 278 -6.25 10.53 -13.77
C LYS A 278 -4.78 10.57 -14.13
N SER A 279 -4.13 11.71 -13.94
CA SER A 279 -2.69 11.86 -14.20
C SER A 279 -1.86 10.90 -13.35
N THR A 280 -2.20 10.76 -12.05
CA THR A 280 -1.52 9.80 -11.17
C THR A 280 -1.76 8.35 -11.60
N ALA A 281 -2.96 8.02 -12.10
CA ALA A 281 -3.25 6.69 -12.63
C ALA A 281 -2.48 6.40 -13.93
N HIS A 282 -2.36 7.37 -14.85
CA HIS A 282 -1.52 7.23 -16.04
C HIS A 282 -0.05 7.01 -15.68
N MET A 283 0.48 7.77 -14.71
CA MET A 283 1.83 7.56 -14.19
C MET A 283 2.02 6.13 -13.65
N LEU A 284 1.04 5.58 -12.92
CA LEU A 284 1.12 4.20 -12.42
C LEU A 284 1.08 3.16 -13.55
N SER A 285 0.28 3.41 -14.59
CA SER A 285 0.25 2.60 -15.81
C SER A 285 1.62 2.57 -16.49
N GLU A 286 2.29 3.72 -16.62
CA GLU A 286 3.64 3.84 -17.18
C GLU A 286 4.70 3.15 -16.32
N ILE A 287 4.69 3.37 -15.00
CA ILE A 287 5.66 2.76 -14.06
C ILE A 287 5.59 1.22 -14.11
N LEU A 288 4.37 0.68 -14.20
CA LEU A 288 4.12 -0.75 -14.16
C LEU A 288 4.12 -1.43 -15.52
N ASP A 289 4.15 -0.66 -16.61
CA ASP A 289 3.95 -1.15 -17.98
C ASP A 289 2.63 -1.95 -18.11
N ILE A 290 1.55 -1.42 -17.55
CA ILE A 290 0.21 -2.02 -17.58
C ILE A 290 -0.71 -1.16 -18.42
N GLU A 291 -1.17 -1.71 -19.54
CA GLU A 291 -2.20 -1.08 -20.35
C GLU A 291 -3.56 -1.11 -19.61
N PRO A 292 -4.25 0.04 -19.45
CA PRO A 292 -5.59 0.07 -18.87
C PRO A 292 -6.56 -0.76 -19.70
N ALA A 293 -7.39 -1.54 -19.03
CA ALA A 293 -8.36 -2.40 -19.72
C ALA A 293 -9.46 -1.57 -20.43
N PRO A 294 -10.09 -2.09 -21.49
CA PRO A 294 -11.25 -1.45 -22.10
C PRO A 294 -12.39 -1.26 -21.08
N LEU A 295 -13.14 -0.17 -21.20
CA LEU A 295 -14.25 0.18 -20.28
C LEU A 295 -15.29 -0.95 -20.17
N GLU A 296 -15.52 -1.67 -21.25
CA GLU A 296 -16.47 -2.78 -21.34
C GLU A 296 -16.08 -3.98 -20.46
N THR A 297 -14.80 -4.06 -20.08
CA THR A 297 -14.28 -5.11 -19.17
C THR A 297 -14.51 -4.79 -17.70
N LEU A 298 -14.95 -3.57 -17.38
CA LEU A 298 -15.47 -3.19 -16.07
C LEU A 298 -16.92 -3.66 -15.97
N GLN A 299 -17.16 -4.97 -16.05
CA GLN A 299 -18.51 -5.51 -15.95
C GLN A 299 -19.16 -5.16 -14.60
N GLY A 300 -20.34 -4.52 -14.66
CA GLY A 300 -21.42 -4.46 -13.66
C GLY A 300 -21.05 -4.47 -12.16
N GLY A 301 -20.02 -3.75 -11.73
CA GLY A 301 -19.61 -3.75 -10.33
C GLY A 301 -19.26 -2.37 -9.80
N TYR A 302 -19.00 -2.30 -8.49
CA TYR A 302 -18.79 -1.03 -7.81
C TYR A 302 -17.51 -0.33 -8.28
N ASN A 303 -17.64 0.90 -8.78
CA ASN A 303 -16.51 1.73 -9.18
C ASN A 303 -16.38 2.94 -8.24
N PRO A 304 -15.48 2.90 -7.24
CA PRO A 304 -15.31 3.99 -6.28
C PRO A 304 -14.72 5.28 -6.89
N TYR A 305 -14.27 5.25 -8.15
CA TYR A 305 -13.85 6.46 -8.88
C TYR A 305 -15.00 7.15 -9.61
N ALA A 306 -16.12 6.46 -9.84
CA ALA A 306 -17.30 7.06 -10.45
C ALA A 306 -18.10 7.87 -9.43
N LEU A 307 -18.96 8.77 -9.92
CA LEU A 307 -19.90 9.49 -9.07
C LEU A 307 -20.86 8.49 -8.37
N PRO A 308 -21.27 8.75 -7.11
CA PRO A 308 -22.20 7.87 -6.39
C PRO A 308 -23.48 7.56 -7.15
N GLU A 309 -24.02 8.53 -7.89
CA GLU A 309 -25.24 8.40 -8.68
C GLU A 309 -25.07 7.41 -9.83
N VAL A 310 -23.88 7.38 -10.46
CA VAL A 310 -23.56 6.42 -11.52
C VAL A 310 -23.51 5.01 -10.96
N ASN A 311 -22.87 4.81 -9.81
CA ASN A 311 -22.85 3.51 -9.15
C ASN A 311 -24.26 3.03 -8.75
N HIS A 312 -25.12 3.93 -8.29
CA HIS A 312 -26.51 3.61 -7.96
C HIS A 312 -27.30 3.18 -9.21
N ILE A 313 -27.17 3.90 -10.32
CA ILE A 313 -27.84 3.54 -11.58
C ILE A 313 -27.36 2.17 -12.08
N GLU A 314 -26.05 1.91 -12.07
CA GLU A 314 -25.50 0.62 -12.49
C GLU A 314 -25.89 -0.52 -11.54
N HIS A 315 -26.02 -0.24 -10.24
CA HIS A 315 -26.56 -1.20 -9.26
C HIS A 315 -27.98 -1.64 -9.62
N GLU A 316 -28.90 -0.68 -9.81
CA GLU A 316 -30.28 -0.97 -10.19
C GLU A 316 -30.34 -1.74 -11.51
N ARG A 317 -29.57 -1.32 -12.52
CA ARG A 317 -29.52 -2.02 -13.82
C ARG A 317 -29.03 -3.46 -13.67
N SER A 318 -28.00 -3.67 -12.85
CA SER A 318 -27.43 -5.01 -12.60
C SER A 318 -28.41 -5.93 -11.86
N ILE A 319 -29.23 -5.38 -10.95
CA ILE A 319 -30.29 -6.13 -10.27
C ILE A 319 -31.29 -6.68 -11.29
N GLU A 320 -31.79 -5.84 -12.20
CA GLU A 320 -32.76 -6.23 -13.23
C GLU A 320 -32.16 -7.26 -14.20
N GLU A 321 -30.97 -6.98 -14.74
CA GLU A 321 -30.28 -7.88 -15.67
C GLU A 321 -30.03 -9.26 -15.05
N THR A 322 -29.63 -9.29 -13.77
CA THR A 322 -29.42 -10.54 -13.04
C THR A 322 -30.74 -11.30 -12.89
N PHE A 323 -31.81 -10.63 -12.47
CA PHE A 323 -33.10 -11.29 -12.25
C PHE A 323 -33.67 -11.89 -13.54
N GLU A 324 -33.73 -11.11 -14.63
CA GLU A 324 -34.26 -11.58 -15.90
C GLU A 324 -33.48 -12.80 -16.42
N MET A 325 -32.15 -12.74 -16.38
CA MET A 325 -31.30 -13.85 -16.82
C MET A 325 -31.53 -15.11 -15.98
N VAL A 326 -31.60 -14.98 -14.66
CA VAL A 326 -31.76 -16.13 -13.77
C VAL A 326 -33.17 -16.70 -13.83
N LEU A 327 -34.19 -15.86 -14.03
CA LEU A 327 -35.56 -16.31 -14.22
C LEU A 327 -35.71 -17.15 -15.50
N ILE A 328 -35.05 -16.77 -16.60
CA ILE A 328 -34.99 -17.59 -17.82
C ILE A 328 -34.43 -18.98 -17.51
N HIS A 329 -33.29 -19.06 -16.82
CA HIS A 329 -32.73 -20.36 -16.43
C HIS A 329 -33.63 -21.16 -15.49
N ALA A 330 -34.36 -20.49 -14.59
CA ALA A 330 -35.35 -21.14 -13.73
C ALA A 330 -36.51 -21.74 -14.53
N MET A 331 -36.97 -21.04 -15.56
CA MET A 331 -38.01 -21.52 -16.48
C MET A 331 -37.53 -22.69 -17.35
N GLU A 332 -36.33 -22.59 -17.92
CA GLU A 332 -35.74 -23.67 -18.73
C GLU A 332 -35.50 -24.95 -17.92
N ALA A 333 -35.14 -24.81 -16.65
CA ALA A 333 -34.92 -25.93 -15.74
C ALA A 333 -36.18 -26.43 -15.02
N ASP A 334 -37.33 -25.76 -15.21
CA ASP A 334 -38.57 -25.95 -14.42
C ASP A 334 -38.29 -26.04 -12.90
N SER A 335 -37.46 -25.13 -12.41
CA SER A 335 -36.90 -25.20 -11.06
C SER A 335 -36.55 -23.83 -10.51
N HIS A 336 -36.83 -23.61 -9.22
CA HIS A 336 -36.44 -22.40 -8.48
C HIS A 336 -34.95 -22.37 -8.08
N LEU A 337 -34.24 -23.49 -8.23
CA LEU A 337 -32.86 -23.63 -7.77
C LEU A 337 -31.87 -22.64 -8.40
N PRO A 338 -31.98 -22.23 -9.68
CA PRO A 338 -31.12 -21.19 -10.25
C PRO A 338 -31.19 -19.86 -9.48
N LEU A 339 -32.39 -19.45 -9.02
CA LEU A 339 -32.58 -18.23 -8.21
C LEU A 339 -31.84 -18.34 -6.86
N ILE A 340 -31.98 -19.47 -6.17
CA ILE A 340 -31.28 -19.73 -4.90
C ILE A 340 -29.77 -19.78 -5.11
N HIS A 341 -29.31 -20.43 -6.18
CA HIS A 341 -27.89 -20.56 -6.47
C HIS A 341 -27.22 -19.19 -6.70
N VAL A 342 -27.84 -18.31 -7.49
CA VAL A 342 -27.31 -16.96 -7.71
C VAL A 342 -27.39 -16.11 -6.46
N ALA A 343 -28.46 -16.21 -5.67
CA ALA A 343 -28.55 -15.53 -4.37
C ALA A 343 -27.40 -15.95 -3.43
N ASN A 344 -27.13 -17.25 -3.31
CA ASN A 344 -26.03 -17.75 -2.51
C ASN A 344 -24.67 -17.25 -3.02
N ASN A 345 -24.46 -17.23 -4.34
CA ASN A 345 -23.24 -16.69 -4.93
C ASN A 345 -23.06 -15.19 -4.68
N GLN A 346 -24.15 -14.41 -4.69
CA GLN A 346 -24.10 -12.99 -4.32
C GLN A 346 -23.76 -12.80 -2.84
N ASN A 347 -24.33 -13.60 -1.94
CA ASN A 347 -23.99 -13.59 -0.52
C ASN A 347 -22.53 -13.97 -0.25
N GLU A 348 -22.01 -15.02 -0.92
CA GLU A 348 -20.58 -15.35 -0.90
C GLU A 348 -19.72 -14.20 -1.49
N GLY A 349 -20.25 -13.50 -2.51
CA GLY A 349 -19.62 -12.35 -3.14
C GLY A 349 -19.43 -11.15 -2.21
N LEU A 350 -20.35 -10.94 -1.25
CA LEU A 350 -20.22 -9.87 -0.25
C LEU A 350 -18.91 -10.00 0.54
N LEU A 351 -18.45 -11.21 0.86
CA LEU A 351 -17.18 -11.44 1.57
C LEU A 351 -15.96 -10.88 0.84
N LYS A 352 -16.10 -10.67 -0.47
CA LYS A 352 -15.08 -10.07 -1.33
C LYS A 352 -15.34 -8.57 -1.53
N GLY A 353 -16.31 -7.94 -0.88
CA GLY A 353 -16.69 -6.55 -1.15
C GLY A 353 -17.53 -6.37 -2.43
N ARG A 354 -18.07 -7.45 -3.03
CA ARG A 354 -18.93 -7.36 -4.22
C ARG A 354 -20.38 -7.17 -3.83
N PHE A 355 -20.76 -5.93 -3.54
CA PHE A 355 -22.12 -5.57 -3.13
C PHE A 355 -22.95 -4.87 -4.22
N SER A 356 -22.32 -4.32 -5.27
CA SER A 356 -23.08 -3.78 -6.41
C SER A 356 -23.82 -4.89 -7.15
N GLY A 357 -25.02 -4.59 -7.65
CA GLY A 357 -25.98 -5.58 -8.17
C GLY A 357 -26.52 -6.60 -7.15
N TRP A 358 -26.24 -6.48 -5.85
CA TRP A 358 -26.72 -7.44 -4.86
C TRP A 358 -28.26 -7.36 -4.73
N CYS A 359 -28.92 -8.49 -4.94
CA CYS A 359 -30.36 -8.68 -4.81
C CYS A 359 -30.72 -10.06 -4.23
N ALA A 360 -29.81 -10.67 -3.46
CA ALA A 360 -29.94 -12.06 -3.03
C ALA A 360 -31.23 -12.34 -2.24
N HIS A 361 -31.64 -11.41 -1.37
CA HIS A 361 -32.92 -11.50 -0.66
C HIS A 361 -34.13 -11.54 -1.61
N ALA A 362 -34.13 -10.67 -2.62
CA ALA A 362 -35.21 -10.61 -3.60
C ALA A 362 -35.25 -11.87 -4.46
N LEU A 363 -34.08 -12.41 -4.84
CA LEU A 363 -33.96 -13.70 -5.55
C LEU A 363 -34.49 -14.87 -4.71
N GLN A 364 -34.17 -14.93 -3.40
CA GLN A 364 -34.67 -15.96 -2.48
C GLN A 364 -36.19 -15.86 -2.29
N SER A 365 -36.72 -14.63 -2.20
CA SER A 365 -38.16 -14.38 -2.10
C SER A 365 -38.88 -14.82 -3.39
N ALA A 366 -38.34 -14.44 -4.55
CA ALA A 366 -38.83 -14.87 -5.86
C ALA A 366 -38.81 -16.40 -6.04
N ALA A 367 -37.76 -17.08 -5.56
CA ALA A 367 -37.66 -18.54 -5.59
C ALA A 367 -38.77 -19.22 -4.76
N THR A 368 -39.10 -18.64 -3.62
CA THR A 368 -40.18 -19.12 -2.75
C THR A 368 -41.55 -18.94 -3.43
N ALA A 369 -41.79 -17.77 -4.04
CA ALA A 369 -43.02 -17.50 -4.79
C ALA A 369 -43.16 -18.43 -6.01
N TYR A 370 -42.07 -18.64 -6.76
CA TYR A 370 -42.01 -19.56 -7.90
C TYR A 370 -42.45 -20.97 -7.50
N THR A 371 -41.87 -21.50 -6.42
CA THR A 371 -42.17 -22.85 -5.93
C THR A 371 -43.62 -22.99 -5.47
N ASN A 372 -44.11 -22.01 -4.71
CA ASN A 372 -45.49 -22.00 -4.20
C ASN A 372 -46.53 -21.93 -5.32
N ALA A 373 -46.26 -21.15 -6.38
CA ALA A 373 -47.13 -21.06 -7.54
C ALA A 373 -47.10 -22.35 -8.36
N SER A 374 -45.92 -22.93 -8.60
CA SER A 374 -45.76 -24.22 -9.30
C SER A 374 -46.56 -25.33 -8.61
N MET A 375 -46.42 -25.46 -7.28
CA MET A 375 -47.17 -26.44 -6.49
C MET A 375 -48.70 -26.27 -6.55
N ARG A 376 -49.17 -25.06 -6.83
CA ARG A 376 -50.60 -24.72 -6.92
C ARG A 376 -51.12 -24.71 -8.36
N GLY A 377 -50.30 -25.04 -9.35
CA GLY A 377 -50.66 -24.99 -10.77
C GLY A 377 -50.90 -23.57 -11.30
N MET A 378 -50.33 -22.56 -10.65
CA MET A 378 -50.41 -21.16 -11.07
C MET A 378 -49.16 -20.77 -11.90
N PRO A 379 -49.21 -19.68 -12.70
CA PRO A 379 -48.05 -19.22 -13.45
C PRO A 379 -46.88 -18.79 -12.54
N SER A 380 -45.88 -19.68 -12.39
CA SER A 380 -44.73 -19.49 -11.50
C SER A 380 -43.88 -18.27 -11.84
N GLU A 381 -43.73 -17.99 -13.14
CA GLU A 381 -42.99 -16.83 -13.63
C GLU A 381 -43.59 -15.51 -13.13
N GLN A 382 -44.90 -15.33 -13.31
CA GLN A 382 -45.58 -14.10 -12.92
C GLN A 382 -45.54 -13.90 -11.39
N ALA A 383 -45.68 -14.99 -10.63
CA ALA A 383 -45.54 -14.94 -9.18
C ALA A 383 -44.13 -14.52 -8.74
N ALA A 384 -43.09 -15.08 -9.36
CA ALA A 384 -41.71 -14.73 -9.08
C ALA A 384 -41.39 -13.26 -9.40
N ARG A 385 -41.86 -12.76 -10.55
CA ARG A 385 -41.70 -11.35 -10.95
C ARG A 385 -42.34 -10.38 -9.95
N LEU A 386 -43.58 -10.63 -9.55
CA LEU A 386 -44.30 -9.78 -8.58
C LEU A 386 -43.60 -9.76 -7.22
N GLU A 387 -43.16 -10.92 -6.74
CA GLU A 387 -42.45 -11.01 -5.46
C GLU A 387 -41.09 -10.31 -5.52
N PHE A 388 -40.34 -10.50 -6.60
CA PHE A 388 -39.04 -9.85 -6.80
C PHE A 388 -39.15 -8.32 -6.77
N GLU A 389 -40.10 -7.75 -7.52
CA GLU A 389 -40.36 -6.31 -7.57
C GLU A 389 -40.68 -5.73 -6.18
N SER A 390 -41.43 -6.46 -5.37
CA SER A 390 -41.74 -6.03 -4.00
C SER A 390 -40.55 -6.19 -3.06
N ALA A 391 -39.75 -7.26 -3.21
CA ALA A 391 -38.67 -7.59 -2.30
C ALA A 391 -37.40 -6.76 -2.55
N LYS A 392 -37.11 -6.38 -3.81
CA LYS A 392 -35.91 -5.58 -4.15
C LYS A 392 -35.90 -4.22 -3.44
N LEU A 393 -37.09 -3.62 -3.23
CA LEU A 393 -37.25 -2.33 -2.55
C LEU A 393 -36.93 -2.38 -1.04
N GLN A 394 -36.73 -3.58 -0.47
CA GLN A 394 -36.48 -3.77 0.96
C GLN A 394 -34.99 -3.66 1.33
N THR A 395 -34.09 -3.55 0.35
CA THR A 395 -32.66 -3.33 0.58
C THR A 395 -32.19 -2.10 -0.18
N GLY A 396 -31.59 -1.14 0.52
CA GLY A 396 -31.09 0.08 -0.09
C GLY A 396 -29.61 0.01 -0.46
N TRP A 397 -29.22 0.78 -1.47
CA TRP A 397 -27.83 0.99 -1.88
C TRP A 397 -26.94 1.47 -0.73
N ARG A 398 -27.46 2.35 0.14
CA ARG A 398 -26.69 2.93 1.25
C ARG A 398 -26.27 1.85 2.24
N GLU A 399 -27.17 0.94 2.57
CA GLU A 399 -26.95 -0.15 3.50
C GLU A 399 -25.90 -1.12 2.95
N LEU A 400 -26.01 -1.47 1.65
CA LEU A 400 -25.04 -2.32 0.96
C LEU A 400 -23.66 -1.68 0.90
N ASN A 401 -23.58 -0.38 0.60
CA ASN A 401 -22.31 0.34 0.59
C ASN A 401 -21.65 0.39 1.99
N ALA A 402 -22.45 0.54 3.06
CA ALA A 402 -21.95 0.50 4.42
C ALA A 402 -21.35 -0.88 4.79
N ILE A 403 -22.01 -1.97 4.38
CA ILE A 403 -21.48 -3.34 4.56
C ILE A 403 -20.21 -3.55 3.74
N GLY A 404 -20.19 -3.09 2.49
CA GLY A 404 -19.00 -3.17 1.62
C GLY A 404 -17.80 -2.44 2.22
N GLY A 405 -18.01 -1.27 2.81
CA GLY A 405 -16.99 -0.53 3.56
C GLY A 405 -16.47 -1.33 4.76
N HIS A 406 -17.38 -1.85 5.60
CA HIS A 406 -17.00 -2.65 6.77
C HIS A 406 -16.17 -3.88 6.41
N ILE A 407 -16.57 -4.63 5.38
CA ILE A 407 -15.86 -5.83 4.91
C ILE A 407 -14.46 -5.45 4.40
N THR A 408 -14.35 -4.36 3.65
CA THR A 408 -13.06 -3.87 3.15
C THR A 408 -12.14 -3.47 4.30
N ASP A 409 -12.66 -2.81 5.34
CA ASP A 409 -11.89 -2.41 6.52
C ASP A 409 -11.38 -3.61 7.31
N MET A 410 -12.22 -4.64 7.51
CA MET A 410 -11.80 -5.90 8.12
C MET A 410 -10.64 -6.54 7.34
N GLN A 411 -10.73 -6.59 6.01
CA GLN A 411 -9.68 -7.15 5.16
C GLN A 411 -8.37 -6.35 5.25
N LYS A 412 -8.45 -5.02 5.22
CA LYS A 412 -7.29 -4.13 5.39
C LYS A 412 -6.59 -4.35 6.74
N ASN A 413 -7.36 -4.62 7.79
CA ASN A 413 -6.83 -4.93 9.13
C ASN A 413 -6.30 -6.36 9.27
N GLY A 414 -6.39 -7.19 8.21
CA GLY A 414 -5.97 -8.59 8.24
C GLY A 414 -6.93 -9.50 9.01
N GLU A 415 -8.17 -9.05 9.26
CA GLU A 415 -9.20 -9.84 9.91
C GLU A 415 -9.82 -10.87 8.94
N VAL A 416 -10.21 -12.02 9.47
CA VAL A 416 -10.85 -13.06 8.67
C VAL A 416 -12.33 -12.70 8.49
N VAL A 417 -12.74 -12.43 7.25
CA VAL A 417 -14.13 -12.13 6.90
C VAL A 417 -14.91 -13.42 6.62
N THR A 418 -16.02 -13.61 7.33
CA THR A 418 -16.92 -14.79 7.21
C THR A 418 -18.37 -14.35 7.15
N LEU A 419 -19.28 -15.17 6.57
CA LEU A 419 -20.71 -14.82 6.52
C LEU A 419 -21.29 -14.69 7.93
N SER A 420 -20.86 -15.53 8.87
CA SER A 420 -21.28 -15.45 10.27
C SER A 420 -20.78 -14.18 10.96
N GLY A 421 -19.53 -13.77 10.69
CA GLY A 421 -19.00 -12.49 11.18
C GLY A 421 -19.77 -11.29 10.66
N VAL A 422 -20.05 -11.25 9.35
CA VAL A 422 -20.83 -10.18 8.71
C VAL A 422 -22.27 -10.17 9.24
N ALA A 423 -22.91 -11.33 9.36
CA ALA A 423 -24.27 -11.45 9.89
C ALA A 423 -24.34 -10.95 11.35
N SER A 424 -23.39 -11.35 12.19
CA SER A 424 -23.28 -10.89 13.59
C SER A 424 -23.14 -9.36 13.67
N TRP A 425 -22.30 -8.75 12.84
CA TRP A 425 -22.19 -7.29 12.78
C TRP A 425 -23.51 -6.63 12.36
N CYS A 426 -24.20 -7.19 11.37
CA CYS A 426 -25.47 -6.68 10.89
C CYS A 426 -26.61 -6.83 11.92
N GLU A 427 -26.60 -7.86 12.78
CA GLU A 427 -27.64 -8.09 13.80
C GLU A 427 -27.73 -6.95 14.83
N HIS A 428 -26.65 -6.19 15.04
CA HIS A 428 -26.63 -5.04 15.94
C HIS A 428 -27.31 -3.79 15.36
N ASN A 429 -27.85 -3.88 14.13
CA ASN A 429 -28.27 -2.76 13.32
C ASN A 429 -29.57 -3.10 12.55
N PRO A 430 -30.76 -2.64 13.02
CA PRO A 430 -32.05 -3.01 12.43
C PRO A 430 -32.18 -2.74 10.92
N GLN A 431 -31.45 -1.76 10.40
CA GLN A 431 -31.42 -1.41 8.98
C GLN A 431 -30.86 -2.53 8.07
N PHE A 432 -30.13 -3.51 8.62
CA PHE A 432 -29.56 -4.63 7.85
C PHE A 432 -30.35 -5.93 7.98
N LYS A 433 -31.56 -5.89 8.58
CA LYS A 433 -32.37 -7.09 8.86
C LYS A 433 -32.54 -7.99 7.62
N THR A 434 -32.91 -7.40 6.49
CA THR A 434 -33.12 -8.10 5.21
C THR A 434 -31.87 -8.84 4.75
N ILE A 435 -30.70 -8.23 4.92
CA ILE A 435 -29.41 -8.82 4.54
C ILE A 435 -29.07 -9.98 5.48
N VAL A 436 -29.28 -9.82 6.80
CA VAL A 436 -29.08 -10.89 7.78
C VAL A 436 -29.95 -12.10 7.47
N GLU A 437 -31.22 -11.90 7.14
CA GLU A 437 -32.15 -12.97 6.78
C GLU A 437 -31.65 -13.73 5.54
N SER A 438 -31.21 -12.99 4.50
CA SER A 438 -30.66 -13.61 3.30
C SER A 438 -29.38 -14.42 3.56
N LEU A 439 -28.47 -13.89 4.39
CA LEU A 439 -27.25 -14.59 4.81
C LEU A 439 -27.58 -15.88 5.58
N LYS A 440 -28.57 -15.85 6.48
CA LYS A 440 -29.00 -17.02 7.25
C LYS A 440 -29.57 -18.11 6.36
N ILE A 441 -30.31 -17.74 5.31
CA ILE A 441 -30.80 -18.70 4.30
C ILE A 441 -29.61 -19.38 3.62
N THR A 442 -28.61 -18.62 3.17
CA THR A 442 -27.41 -19.18 2.53
C THR A 442 -26.60 -20.08 3.47
N MET A 443 -26.42 -19.71 4.74
CA MET A 443 -25.73 -20.57 5.71
C MET A 443 -26.48 -21.88 6.02
N SER A 444 -27.80 -21.88 5.84
CA SER A 444 -28.64 -23.06 6.03
C SER A 444 -28.67 -23.96 4.78
N ASP A 445 -28.10 -23.51 3.65
CA ASP A 445 -28.07 -24.25 2.39
C ASP A 445 -27.09 -25.44 2.48
N PRO A 446 -27.54 -26.68 2.22
CA PRO A 446 -26.68 -27.86 2.25
C PRO A 446 -25.51 -27.80 1.27
N GLY A 447 -25.67 -27.14 0.11
CA GLY A 447 -24.63 -26.93 -0.88
C GLY A 447 -23.54 -25.99 -0.38
N TYR A 448 -23.90 -24.95 0.37
CA TYR A 448 -22.93 -24.08 1.04
C TYR A 448 -22.14 -24.83 2.11
N ASN A 449 -22.82 -25.60 2.97
CA ASN A 449 -22.16 -26.37 4.03
C ASN A 449 -21.16 -27.39 3.47
N LYS A 450 -21.49 -28.08 2.38
CA LYS A 450 -20.56 -28.97 1.67
C LYS A 450 -19.32 -28.25 1.14
N LYS A 451 -19.46 -27.04 0.59
CA LYS A 451 -18.32 -26.23 0.16
C LYS A 451 -17.43 -25.87 1.36
N LEU A 452 -18.03 -25.46 2.48
CA LEU A 452 -17.30 -25.07 3.68
C LEU A 452 -16.49 -26.25 4.25
N GLU A 453 -17.10 -27.43 4.38
CA GLU A 453 -16.44 -28.66 4.82
C GLU A 453 -15.25 -29.02 3.90
N ALA A 454 -15.43 -28.96 2.59
CA ALA A 454 -14.36 -29.21 1.61
C ALA A 454 -13.20 -28.20 1.70
N THR A 455 -13.44 -26.98 2.22
CA THR A 455 -12.41 -25.94 2.37
C THR A 455 -11.61 -26.12 3.67
N VAL A 456 -12.22 -26.72 4.70
CA VAL A 456 -11.57 -27.07 5.98
C VAL A 456 -10.72 -28.34 5.84
N GLU A 457 -11.10 -29.26 4.95
CA GLU A 457 -10.35 -30.50 4.69
C GLU A 457 -9.10 -30.32 3.80
N MET A 458 -8.88 -29.15 3.20
CA MET A 458 -7.64 -28.87 2.47
C MET A 458 -6.52 -28.50 3.46
N PRO A 459 -5.38 -29.22 3.48
CA PRO A 459 -4.25 -28.84 4.31
C PRO A 459 -3.77 -27.44 3.91
N HIS A 460 -3.69 -26.53 4.89
CA HIS A 460 -3.12 -25.20 4.72
C HIS A 460 -1.70 -25.30 4.15
N LEU A 461 -1.57 -25.15 2.82
CA LEU A 461 -0.34 -24.65 2.24
C LEU A 461 -0.24 -23.20 2.68
N GLY A 462 0.67 -22.93 3.61
CA GLY A 462 0.93 -21.58 4.10
C GLY A 462 1.19 -20.61 2.93
N PRO A 463 1.07 -19.30 3.17
CA PRO A 463 1.27 -18.28 2.15
C PRO A 463 2.75 -18.23 1.75
N ASN A 464 3.16 -19.14 0.86
CA ASN A 464 4.42 -19.19 0.11
C ASN A 464 4.46 -20.37 -0.89
N ALA A 465 3.32 -20.81 -1.43
CA ALA A 465 3.34 -21.65 -2.62
C ALA A 465 3.54 -20.75 -3.85
N ALA A 466 4.80 -20.52 -4.22
CA ALA A 466 5.12 -20.11 -5.59
C ALA A 466 4.48 -21.12 -6.56
N PRO A 467 3.99 -20.70 -7.74
CA PRO A 467 3.44 -21.63 -8.71
C PRO A 467 4.49 -22.70 -9.03
N SER A 468 4.18 -23.94 -8.67
CA SER A 468 4.99 -25.10 -9.06
C SER A 468 5.10 -25.06 -10.58
N ALA A 469 6.35 -25.06 -11.05
CA ALA A 469 6.69 -25.00 -12.47
C ALA A 469 5.82 -25.96 -13.29
N ALA A 470 5.25 -25.44 -14.38
CA ALA A 470 4.54 -26.23 -15.36
C ALA A 470 5.41 -27.44 -15.80
N PRO A 471 4.81 -28.61 -16.08
CA PRO A 471 5.56 -29.76 -16.59
C PRO A 471 6.31 -29.35 -17.85
N LYS A 472 7.63 -29.59 -17.88
CA LYS A 472 8.49 -29.33 -19.04
C LYS A 472 7.87 -29.97 -20.28
N ALA A 473 7.37 -29.13 -21.19
CA ALA A 473 6.98 -29.56 -22.52
C ALA A 473 8.22 -30.12 -23.24
N GLN A 474 8.09 -31.34 -23.76
CA GLN A 474 9.09 -31.96 -24.62
C GLN A 474 9.31 -31.10 -25.88
N PRO A 475 10.53 -31.06 -26.46
CA PRO A 475 10.80 -30.26 -27.64
C PRO A 475 10.04 -30.83 -28.84
N ARG A 476 9.08 -30.05 -29.36
CA ARG A 476 8.51 -30.30 -30.69
C ARG A 476 9.54 -29.91 -31.75
N MET A 477 9.83 -30.86 -32.63
CA MET A 477 10.65 -30.68 -33.83
C MET A 477 10.13 -29.50 -34.67
N ALA A 478 11.06 -28.65 -35.12
CA ALA A 478 10.80 -27.60 -36.08
C ALA A 478 10.52 -28.18 -37.47
N PRO A 479 9.46 -27.73 -38.18
CA PRO A 479 9.36 -27.93 -39.62
C PRO A 479 10.24 -26.93 -40.38
N GLN A 480 10.81 -27.44 -41.47
CA GLN A 480 11.79 -26.85 -42.37
C GLN A 480 11.28 -25.61 -43.13
N ALA A 481 12.27 -24.82 -43.54
CA ALA A 481 12.18 -23.59 -44.32
C ALA A 481 11.64 -23.77 -45.76
N ALA A 482 11.02 -22.72 -46.29
CA ALA A 482 11.04 -22.29 -47.70
C ALA A 482 10.54 -20.82 -47.80
N PRO A 483 10.73 -20.09 -48.92
CA PRO A 483 11.97 -19.43 -49.31
C PRO A 483 11.85 -17.90 -49.44
N GLN A 484 13.01 -17.24 -49.47
CA GLN A 484 13.22 -15.82 -49.71
C GLN A 484 12.68 -15.35 -51.07
N MET A 485 12.05 -14.18 -51.11
CA MET A 485 11.94 -13.38 -52.33
C MET A 485 12.32 -11.92 -52.09
N ALA A 486 13.37 -11.54 -52.84
CA ALA A 486 13.62 -10.31 -53.59
C ALA A 486 13.41 -8.92 -52.96
N ALA A 487 14.45 -8.11 -53.12
CA ALA A 487 14.60 -6.73 -52.70
C ALA A 487 14.11 -5.70 -53.75
N ALA A 488 13.86 -4.48 -53.23
CA ALA A 488 14.03 -3.14 -53.84
C ALA A 488 12.97 -2.66 -54.87
N PRO A 489 12.73 -1.33 -55.03
CA PRO A 489 13.65 -0.24 -54.73
C PRO A 489 13.13 0.98 -53.93
N SER A 490 14.13 1.70 -53.43
CA SER A 490 14.12 3.07 -52.91
C SER A 490 13.62 4.11 -53.91
N LEU A 491 12.91 5.11 -53.40
CA LEU A 491 12.76 6.41 -54.05
C LEU A 491 12.89 7.49 -52.99
N GLY A 492 13.97 8.27 -53.09
CA GLY A 492 14.20 9.48 -52.32
C GLY A 492 13.89 10.73 -53.15
N MET A 493 13.54 11.80 -52.45
CA MET A 493 13.77 13.22 -52.77
C MET A 493 13.17 13.97 -51.57
N GLY A 494 13.94 14.71 -50.76
CA GLY A 494 14.45 16.06 -51.08
C GLY A 494 13.34 17.06 -50.76
N GLY A 495 13.48 18.11 -49.95
CA GLY A 495 14.59 18.78 -49.30
C GLY A 495 14.12 20.21 -48.99
N GLY A 496 14.80 20.90 -48.07
CA GLY A 496 14.96 22.36 -48.16
C GLY A 496 14.14 23.27 -47.23
N MET A 497 14.91 24.13 -46.54
CA MET A 497 14.60 25.50 -46.06
C MET A 497 13.59 25.63 -44.90
N GLY A 498 13.75 26.52 -43.92
CA GLY A 498 14.72 27.58 -43.69
C GLY A 498 14.21 28.54 -42.60
N GLY A 499 15.09 29.36 -42.04
CA GLY A 499 14.79 30.57 -41.24
C GLY A 499 14.48 30.30 -39.75
N GLY A 500 15.05 30.96 -38.76
CA GLY A 500 15.79 32.22 -38.73
C GLY A 500 14.99 33.33 -38.05
N MET A 501 15.57 33.86 -36.96
CA MET A 501 15.36 35.18 -36.33
C MET A 501 14.25 35.45 -35.29
N GLY A 502 14.71 36.13 -34.23
CA GLY A 502 13.99 37.18 -33.49
C GLY A 502 13.48 36.72 -32.11
N GLY A 503 13.83 37.29 -30.96
CA GLY A 503 14.44 38.58 -30.67
C GLY A 503 13.68 39.25 -29.51
N GLY A 504 14.36 39.42 -28.37
CA GLY A 504 14.20 40.46 -27.34
C GLY A 504 12.82 40.85 -26.80
N MET A 505 12.67 40.88 -25.47
CA MET A 505 12.83 42.12 -24.68
C MET A 505 12.51 41.89 -23.20
N ALA A 506 13.35 42.52 -22.38
CA ALA A 506 13.19 42.71 -20.95
C ALA A 506 12.29 43.92 -20.62
N ILE A 507 11.84 44.00 -19.36
CA ILE A 507 11.56 45.16 -18.47
C ILE A 507 10.80 44.51 -17.29
N GLY A 508 11.12 44.64 -16.01
CA GLY A 508 11.80 45.69 -15.26
C GLY A 508 10.90 45.99 -14.06
N GLY A 509 11.41 45.93 -12.82
CA GLY A 509 10.61 46.20 -11.63
C GLY A 509 11.32 45.87 -10.32
N THR A 510 12.26 46.72 -9.91
CA THR A 510 12.90 46.74 -8.59
C THR A 510 12.08 47.55 -7.60
N VAL A 511 12.01 47.10 -6.34
CA VAL A 511 11.71 47.93 -5.16
C VAL A 511 12.66 47.49 -4.03
N PRO A 512 13.39 48.42 -3.37
CA PRO A 512 14.32 48.07 -2.28
C PRO A 512 13.66 48.23 -0.90
N HIS A 513 13.98 47.32 0.03
CA HIS A 513 13.77 47.55 1.46
C HIS A 513 15.08 47.32 2.23
N HIS A 514 15.51 48.36 2.95
CA HIS A 514 16.65 48.33 3.88
C HIS A 514 16.28 47.61 5.20
N PRO A 515 17.27 47.06 5.94
CA PRO A 515 17.07 46.06 6.98
C PRO A 515 16.96 46.66 8.39
N GLN A 516 16.15 46.01 9.24
CA GLN A 516 16.19 46.17 10.69
C GLN A 516 17.11 45.10 11.30
N LYS A 517 18.11 45.56 12.07
CA LYS A 517 18.95 44.75 12.95
C LYS A 517 18.12 44.22 14.11
N SER A 518 18.12 42.90 14.32
CA SER A 518 17.83 42.29 15.61
C SER A 518 18.96 41.32 15.96
N THR A 519 19.50 41.47 17.17
CA THR A 519 20.59 40.70 17.72
C THR A 519 20.05 39.44 18.41
N THR A 520 20.42 38.27 17.91
CA THR A 520 20.19 36.96 18.55
C THR A 520 21.50 36.18 18.63
N PRO A 521 21.67 35.31 19.64
CA PRO A 521 22.96 34.75 20.03
C PRO A 521 23.41 33.63 19.10
N SER A 522 24.74 33.46 19.04
CA SER A 522 25.52 32.55 18.20
C SER A 522 24.92 31.15 18.03
N HIS A 523 24.40 30.89 16.84
CA HIS A 523 24.13 29.57 16.29
C HIS A 523 25.43 28.98 15.71
N LEU A 524 25.67 27.70 15.96
CA LEU A 524 26.73 26.90 15.34
C LEU A 524 26.38 26.68 13.87
N ASP A 525 27.07 27.39 12.98
CA ASP A 525 27.00 27.22 11.53
C ASP A 525 27.90 26.04 11.12
N PHE A 526 27.33 25.04 10.47
CA PHE A 526 28.07 23.91 9.89
C PHE A 526 28.33 24.18 8.41
N ASN A 527 29.24 25.11 8.14
CA ASN A 527 29.91 25.29 6.85
C ASN A 527 31.15 26.17 7.08
N GLU A 528 32.25 25.57 7.50
CA GLU A 528 33.58 26.17 7.30
C GLU A 528 34.42 25.20 6.47
N GLU A 529 34.64 25.62 5.22
CA GLU A 529 35.72 25.14 4.35
C GLU A 529 37.05 25.56 4.98
N ALA A 530 37.93 24.58 5.21
CA ALA A 530 39.31 24.85 5.57
C ALA A 530 40.08 25.21 4.28
N GLU A 531 40.40 26.49 4.10
CA GLU A 531 41.51 26.92 3.26
C GLU A 531 42.83 26.52 3.94
N GLU A 532 43.50 25.48 3.42
CA GLU A 532 44.90 25.23 3.73
C GLU A 532 45.79 26.00 2.75
N LYS A 533 46.56 26.94 3.29
CA LYS A 533 47.72 27.55 2.64
C LYS A 533 48.88 26.54 2.60
N HIS A 534 49.37 26.23 1.42
CA HIS A 534 50.80 26.14 1.12
C HIS A 534 51.07 26.43 -0.35
#